data_AF-A0A317Z6E8-F1
#
_entry.id   AF-A0A317Z6E8-F1
#
_cell.length_a   1.000
_cell.length_b   1.000
_cell.length_c   1.000
_cell.angle_alpha   90.00
_cell.angle_beta   90.00
_cell.angle_gamma   90.00
#
_symmetry.space_group_name_H-M   'P 1'
#
loop_
_entity.id
_entity.type
_entity.pdbx_description
1 polymer ?
#
loop_
_entity_poly.entity_id
_entity_poly.type
_entity_poly.pdbx_seq_one_letter_code
_entity_poly.pdbx_strand_id
1 'polypeptide(L)'
;FESTFESPDVDTETADKIAFRRRFLVQHGYEKQSDITYLQPSLNRNGKPVPMELYIKANIPLTKDIYGTSIKSAYIIKYVFANRIPRHVIYPLLVKMDLRKEPYA
;
A
#
# COMPACT_ATOMS: atom_id res chain seq x y z
N PHE A 1 -12.24 -6.36 0.32
CA PHE A 1 -11.44 -5.12 0.36
C PHE A 1 -11.17 -4.68 -1.07
N GLU A 2 -11.98 -3.76 -1.59
CA GLU A 2 -11.81 -3.16 -2.90
C GLU A 2 -10.57 -2.25 -2.90
N SER A 3 -9.83 -2.27 -4.01
CA SER A 3 -8.66 -1.43 -4.27
C SER A 3 -9.03 0.06 -4.21
N THR A 4 -8.14 0.92 -3.73
CA THR A 4 -8.34 2.37 -3.60
C THR A 4 -7.59 3.15 -4.68
N PHE A 5 -7.34 2.58 -5.86
CA PHE A 5 -6.73 3.32 -6.96
C PHE A 5 -7.31 2.93 -8.33
N GLU A 6 -7.99 3.94 -8.87
CA GLU A 6 -8.22 4.37 -10.25
C GLU A 6 -7.97 3.34 -11.35
N SER A 7 -9.01 2.56 -11.64
CA SER A 7 -9.46 2.47 -13.03
C SER A 7 -10.00 3.84 -13.42
N PRO A 8 -9.72 4.40 -14.60
CA PRO A 8 -10.38 5.62 -15.09
C PRO A 8 -11.92 5.48 -15.15
N ASP A 9 -12.44 4.25 -15.06
CA ASP A 9 -13.86 3.90 -15.00
C ASP A 9 -14.22 3.26 -13.64
N VAL A 10 -14.13 3.99 -12.54
CA VAL A 10 -14.87 3.62 -11.31
C VAL A 10 -16.20 4.35 -11.31
N ASP A 11 -17.28 3.63 -11.01
CA ASP A 11 -18.61 4.23 -10.90
C ASP A 11 -18.63 5.32 -9.82
N THR A 12 -19.63 6.20 -9.93
CA THR A 12 -19.81 7.35 -9.04
C THR A 12 -19.92 6.95 -7.56
N GLU A 13 -20.58 5.83 -7.27
CA GLU A 13 -20.74 5.35 -5.89
C GLU A 13 -19.39 4.93 -5.28
N THR A 14 -18.55 4.25 -6.06
CA THR A 14 -17.21 3.83 -5.66
C THR A 14 -16.31 5.05 -5.44
N ALA A 15 -16.38 6.05 -6.32
CA ALA A 15 -15.65 7.30 -6.15
C ALA A 15 -16.05 8.03 -4.85
N ASP A 16 -17.35 8.09 -4.54
CA ASP A 16 -17.86 8.70 -3.31
C ASP A 16 -17.39 7.97 -2.05
N LYS A 17 -17.38 6.63 -2.07
CA LYS A 17 -16.85 5.81 -0.97
C LYS A 17 -15.36 6.06 -0.74
N ILE A 18 -14.57 6.19 -1.81
CA ILE A 18 -13.14 6.52 -1.72
C ILE A 18 -12.97 7.91 -1.12
N ALA A 19 -13.70 8.90 -1.61
CA ALA A 19 -13.64 10.27 -1.10
C ALA A 19 -14.03 10.35 0.39
N PHE A 20 -15.07 9.61 0.79
CA PHE A 20 -15.46 9.47 2.20
C PHE A 20 -14.33 8.88 3.05
N ARG A 21 -13.70 7.77 2.61
CA ARG A 21 -12.59 7.14 3.34
C ARG A 21 -11.39 8.09 3.50
N ARG A 22 -11.03 8.83 2.45
CA ARG A 22 -9.97 9.85 2.51
C ARG A 22 -10.26 10.91 3.56
N ARG A 23 -11.47 11.48 3.54
CA ARG A 23 -11.90 12.47 4.54
C ARG A 23 -11.89 11.89 5.95
N PHE A 24 -12.43 10.69 6.13
CA PHE A 24 -12.46 10.01 7.42
C PHE A 24 -11.05 9.82 7.99
N LEU A 25 -10.10 9.33 7.19
CA LEU A 25 -8.72 9.13 7.62
C LEU A 25 -8.07 10.45 8.06
N VAL A 26 -8.15 11.49 7.23
CA VAL A 26 -7.56 12.80 7.54
C VAL A 26 -8.17 13.41 8.81
N GLN A 27 -9.50 13.35 8.97
CA GLN A 27 -10.19 13.83 10.17
C GLN A 27 -9.76 13.13 11.46
N HIS A 28 -9.27 11.89 11.37
CA HIS A 28 -8.82 11.11 12.52
C HIS A 28 -7.28 11.13 12.72
N GLY A 29 -6.59 12.06 12.04
CA GLY A 29 -5.15 12.29 12.20
C GLY A 29 -4.26 11.32 11.43
N TYR A 30 -4.79 10.71 10.36
CA TYR A 30 -3.94 9.99 9.41
C TYR A 30 -3.42 10.95 8.34
N GLU A 31 -2.15 10.79 8.00
CA GLU A 31 -1.48 11.60 6.99
C GLU A 31 -1.18 10.77 5.76
N LYS A 32 -1.45 11.33 4.57
CA LYS A 32 -1.10 10.70 3.30
C LYS A 32 0.42 10.79 3.12
N GLN A 33 1.05 9.65 2.88
CA GLN A 33 2.48 9.53 2.62
C GLN A 33 2.76 9.48 1.13
N SER A 34 3.78 10.21 0.70
CA SER A 34 4.22 10.29 -0.70
C SER A 34 5.55 9.59 -0.97
N ASP A 35 6.35 9.28 0.06
CA ASP A 35 7.72 8.78 -0.15
C ASP A 35 7.78 7.29 -0.52
N ILE A 36 6.65 6.60 -0.39
CA ILE A 36 6.46 5.21 -0.82
C ILE A 36 5.32 5.18 -1.84
N THR A 37 5.65 4.82 -3.08
CA THR A 37 4.66 4.51 -4.11
C THR A 37 4.03 3.14 -3.82
N TYR A 38 3.15 3.06 -2.83
CA TYR A 38 2.62 1.80 -2.32
C TYR A 38 1.87 1.02 -3.42
N LEU A 39 2.20 -0.26 -3.59
CA LEU A 39 1.60 -1.16 -4.56
C LEU A 39 0.91 -2.33 -3.84
N GLN A 40 -0.40 -2.44 -3.97
CA GLN A 40 -1.12 -3.66 -3.61
C GLN A 40 -0.83 -4.77 -4.64
N PRO A 41 -0.44 -5.98 -4.23
CA PRO A 41 -0.32 -7.10 -5.17
C PRO A 41 -1.70 -7.53 -5.67
N SER A 42 -1.77 -8.13 -6.85
CA SER A 42 -3.00 -8.76 -7.30
C SER A 42 -3.45 -9.85 -6.33
N LEU A 43 -4.65 -9.65 -5.75
CA LEU A 43 -5.22 -10.59 -4.78
C LEU A 43 -5.66 -11.90 -5.42
N ASN A 44 -6.05 -11.84 -6.69
CA ASN A 44 -6.40 -12.96 -7.56
C ASN A 44 -5.18 -13.62 -8.25
N ARG A 45 -3.94 -13.26 -7.85
CA ARG A 45 -2.66 -13.84 -8.29
C ARG A 45 -2.29 -13.71 -9.78
N ASN A 46 -3.23 -13.32 -10.64
CA ASN A 46 -3.03 -13.22 -12.09
C ASN A 46 -3.15 -11.78 -12.62
N GLY A 47 -3.43 -10.81 -11.76
CA GLY A 47 -3.57 -9.39 -12.12
C GLY A 47 -2.28 -8.60 -11.94
N LYS A 48 -2.30 -7.35 -12.41
CA LYS A 48 -1.23 -6.39 -12.16
C LYS A 48 -1.32 -5.84 -10.73
N PRO A 49 -0.19 -5.48 -10.10
CA PRO A 49 -0.21 -4.70 -8.87
C PRO A 49 -0.98 -3.40 -9.09
N VAL A 50 -1.74 -2.99 -8.09
CA VAL A 50 -2.53 -1.75 -8.12
C VAL A 50 -1.86 -0.74 -7.21
N PRO A 51 -1.53 0.48 -7.68
CA PRO A 51 -1.09 1.56 -6.80
C PRO A 51 -2.11 1.78 -5.69
N MET A 52 -1.73 2.31 -4.53
CA MET A 52 -2.66 2.71 -3.48
C MET A 52 -2.14 3.95 -2.78
N GLU A 53 -3.05 4.75 -2.23
CA GLU A 53 -2.65 5.79 -1.29
C GLU A 53 -2.32 5.19 0.06
N LEU A 54 -1.14 5.53 0.57
CA LEU A 54 -0.69 5.11 1.89
C LEU A 54 -1.04 6.21 2.91
N TYR A 55 -1.83 5.85 3.91
CA TYR A 55 -2.14 6.72 5.04
C TYR A 55 -1.55 6.13 6.31
N ILE A 56 -0.82 6.94 7.07
CA ILE A 56 -0.24 6.53 8.35
C ILE A 56 -0.67 7.54 9.41
N LYS A 57 -1.17 7.04 10.54
CA LYS A 57 -1.36 7.84 11.74
C LYS A 57 -0.10 7.75 12.57
N ALA A 58 0.57 8.88 12.71
CA ALA A 58 1.79 8.97 13.47
C ALA A 58 1.52 9.59 14.85
N ASN A 59 2.22 9.09 15.87
CA ASN A 59 2.31 9.76 17.17
C ASN A 59 3.65 10.50 17.35
N ILE A 60 4.51 10.46 16.32
CA ILE A 60 5.83 11.09 16.23
C ILE A 60 6.04 11.59 14.79
N PRO A 61 6.94 12.56 14.54
CA PRO A 61 7.32 12.91 13.17
C PRO A 61 7.82 11.68 12.40
N LEU A 62 7.22 11.41 11.23
CA LEU A 62 7.57 10.26 10.40
C LEU A 62 8.56 10.67 9.31
N THR A 63 9.74 10.08 9.36
CA THR A 63 10.68 10.07 8.25
C THR A 63 10.70 8.67 7.61
N LYS A 64 10.95 8.59 6.30
CA LYS A 64 10.88 7.33 5.53
C LYS A 64 11.71 6.20 6.13
N ASP A 65 12.87 6.52 6.70
CA ASP A 65 13.74 5.57 7.39
C ASP A 65 13.08 4.91 8.60
N ILE A 66 12.18 5.62 9.29
CA ILE A 66 11.44 5.12 10.46
C ILE A 66 10.27 4.23 10.03
N TYR A 67 9.36 4.73 9.18
CA TYR A 67 8.14 3.97 8.85
C TYR A 67 8.32 2.93 7.74
N GLY A 68 9.34 3.06 6.88
CA GLY A 68 9.57 2.13 5.77
C GLY A 68 9.73 0.68 6.24
N THR A 69 10.50 0.46 7.32
CA THR A 69 10.69 -0.88 7.90
C THR A 69 9.38 -1.45 8.45
N SER A 70 8.56 -0.63 9.10
CA SER A 70 7.24 -1.01 9.61
C SER A 70 6.28 -1.39 8.48
N ILE A 71 6.24 -0.57 7.41
CA ILE A 71 5.42 -0.85 6.22
C ILE A 71 5.86 -2.15 5.55
N LYS A 72 7.17 -2.38 5.38
CA LYS A 72 7.71 -3.63 4.86
C LYS A 72 7.25 -4.84 5.68
N SER A 73 7.37 -4.77 7.00
CA SER A 73 6.95 -5.85 7.90
C SER A 73 5.45 -6.14 7.76
N ALA A 74 4.61 -5.10 7.85
CA ALA A 74 3.16 -5.22 7.68
C ALA A 74 2.77 -5.78 6.30
N TYR A 75 3.47 -5.37 5.25
CA TYR A 75 3.26 -5.86 3.89
C TYR A 75 3.54 -7.36 3.77
N ILE A 76 4.65 -7.84 4.33
CA ILE A 76 4.99 -9.27 4.34
C ILE A 76 3.98 -10.07 5.17
N ILE A 77 3.62 -9.59 6.36
CA ILE A 77 2.61 -10.23 7.23
C ILE A 77 1.29 -10.39 6.48
N LYS A 78 0.79 -9.31 5.89
CA LYS A 78 -0.48 -9.32 5.16
C LYS A 78 -0.43 -10.22 3.93
N TYR A 79 0.54 -10.03 3.05
CA TYR A 79 0.48 -10.63 1.72
C TYR A 79 1.15 -12.01 1.65
N VAL A 80 2.29 -12.20 2.31
CA VAL A 80 2.98 -13.49 2.30
C VAL A 80 2.34 -14.44 3.30
N PHE A 81 2.14 -14.00 4.55
CA PHE A 81 1.68 -14.91 5.60
C PHE A 81 0.16 -15.07 5.61
N ALA A 82 -0.60 -13.98 5.70
CA ALA A 82 -2.07 -14.07 5.79
C ALA A 82 -2.70 -14.47 4.44
N ASN A 83 -2.35 -13.78 3.35
CA ASN A 83 -2.93 -14.06 2.03
C ASN A 83 -2.22 -15.20 1.26
N ARG A 84 -1.14 -15.75 1.82
CA ARG A 84 -0.35 -16.85 1.23
C ARG A 84 0.10 -16.57 -0.21
N ILE A 85 0.44 -15.31 -0.52
CA ILE A 85 1.00 -14.93 -1.83
C ILE A 85 2.49 -15.29 -1.85
N PRO A 86 2.98 -16.00 -2.88
CA PRO A 86 4.37 -16.42 -2.94
C PRO A 86 5.36 -15.27 -2.84
N ARG A 87 6.49 -15.51 -2.14
CA ARG A 87 7.56 -14.53 -1.97
C ARG A 87 8.13 -14.01 -3.28
N HIS A 88 8.19 -14.85 -4.32
CA HIS A 88 8.67 -14.44 -5.65
C HIS A 88 7.75 -13.42 -6.33
N VAL A 89 6.48 -13.30 -5.91
CA VAL A 89 5.57 -12.23 -6.36
C VAL A 89 5.73 -10.98 -5.51
N ILE A 90 5.86 -11.15 -4.18
CA ILE A 90 5.88 -10.02 -3.23
C ILE A 90 7.21 -9.29 -3.18
N TYR A 91 8.34 -10.00 -3.21
CA TYR A 91 9.65 -9.39 -3.03
C TYR A 91 10.03 -8.40 -4.14
N PRO A 92 9.72 -8.66 -5.43
CA PRO A 92 9.89 -7.65 -6.47
C PRO A 92 9.08 -6.38 -6.24
N LEU A 93 7.89 -6.46 -5.62
CA LEU A 93 7.12 -5.26 -5.28
C LEU A 93 7.76 -4.47 -4.15
N LEU A 94 8.32 -5.15 -3.14
CA LEU A 94 9.08 -4.49 -2.09
C LEU A 94 10.31 -3.75 -2.65
N VAL A 95 10.95 -4.28 -3.69
CA VAL A 95 12.03 -3.57 -4.41
C VAL A 95 11.47 -2.35 -5.13
N LYS A 96 10.38 -2.50 -5.91
CA LYS A 96 9.76 -1.38 -6.65
C LYS A 96 9.29 -0.24 -5.74
N MET A 97 8.90 -0.55 -4.51
CA MET A 97 8.49 0.43 -3.49
C MET A 97 9.68 0.98 -2.67
N ASP A 98 10.92 0.60 -2.99
CA ASP A 98 12.12 0.99 -2.24
C ASP A 98 12.07 0.60 -0.75
N LEU A 99 11.50 -0.58 -0.47
CA LEU A 99 11.39 -1.18 0.86
C LEU A 99 12.33 -2.38 1.05
N ARG A 100 13.04 -2.78 -0.02
CA ARG A 100 14.01 -3.86 -0.01
C ARG A 100 15.06 -3.58 -1.09
N LYS A 101 16.33 -3.76 -0.76
CA LYS A 101 17.41 -3.76 -1.75
C LYS A 101 17.26 -4.92 -2.72
N GLU A 102 17.68 -4.73 -3.96
CA GLU A 102 17.80 -5.83 -4.90
C GLU A 102 18.83 -6.84 -4.38
N PRO A 103 18.59 -8.15 -4.56
CA PRO A 103 19.52 -9.17 -4.08
C PRO A 103 20.87 -9.18 -4.82
N TYR A 104 21.01 -8.42 -5.92
CA TYR A 104 22.22 -8.35 -6.75
C TYR A 104 22.72 -6.92 -6.98
N ALA A 105 22.33 -5.96 -6.13
CA ALA A 105 22.82 -4.58 -6.16
C ALA A 105 23.99 -4.37 -5.20
#